data_AF-A0A098E8E6-F1
#
_entry.id   AF-A0A098E8E6-F1
#
_cell.length_a   1.000
_cell.length_b   1.000
_cell.length_c   1.000
_cell.angle_alpha   90.00
_cell.angle_beta   90.00
_cell.angle_gamma   90.00
#
_symmetry.space_group_name_H-M   'P 1'
#
loop_
_entity.id
_entity.type
_entity.pdbx_description
1 polymer ?
#
loop_
_entity_poly.entity_id
_entity_poly.type
_entity_poly.pdbx_seq_one_letter_code
_entity_poly.pdbx_strand_id
1 'polypeptide(L)'
;MEGLKEKLGNPLAIIVDMHRGEGKVCLDVFPGVPVIECNYHFLDDVGNYILSAEYTELRNALTSGMKIKSAITRTLKELQHMVIKNEYDVDQIFHAFKKKQNSEYINPDEFNISVSYLIVSWILSYRKDSNGDRFPFSLPYLDLYKRCREMYREIEKYVLFCKNTNQECEHLERLKNIVGKLFSGNKHAKRAKESARKLTIINRRFDEMRRILKMHDVGDIPQDRLTIKSDEEIGEIKKNLMQFKTKLKSKVKSGKSCDANACKIILKYLNRHEDKLFLPSKMVTVDGNEKIIRFPRTNGDEEQGFGKIKSDAIKRTGKKDVGYVLNLYGPYIAIAQNLRNEEYVKNIYGSLKDIPTVFSEVPKKEFENWKKNFYGTKAGYGPTKKMEWDDVKDIKEGLNAVIQKSNGVLTL
;
A
#
# COMPACT_ATOMS: atom_id res chain seq x y z
N MET A 1 -27.66 9.47 18.09
CA MET A 1 -26.82 10.49 18.73
C MET A 1 -27.53 11.16 19.90
N GLU A 2 -28.83 11.46 19.80
CA GLU A 2 -29.60 12.06 20.93
C GLU A 2 -29.56 11.20 22.21
N GLY A 3 -29.81 9.88 22.12
CA GLY A 3 -29.70 8.99 23.29
C GLY A 3 -28.28 8.83 23.86
N LEU A 4 -27.22 9.19 23.11
CA LEU A 4 -25.85 9.27 23.64
C LEU A 4 -25.65 10.57 24.41
N LYS A 5 -26.17 11.68 23.89
CA LYS A 5 -26.15 12.99 24.55
C LYS A 5 -26.85 12.96 25.90
N GLU A 6 -27.99 12.27 26.00
CA GLU A 6 -28.71 12.10 27.27
C GLU A 6 -27.88 11.35 28.34
N LYS A 7 -27.08 10.36 27.92
CA LYS A 7 -26.31 9.51 28.84
C LYS A 7 -24.93 10.06 29.19
N LEU A 8 -24.27 10.72 28.24
CA LEU A 8 -22.85 11.10 28.34
C LEU A 8 -22.62 12.61 28.25
N GLY A 9 -23.66 13.39 27.97
CA GLY A 9 -23.58 14.83 27.77
C GLY A 9 -22.95 15.22 26.43
N ASN A 10 -22.49 16.47 26.35
CA ASN A 10 -21.85 16.99 25.15
C ASN A 10 -20.38 16.53 25.07
N PRO A 11 -19.92 16.03 23.91
CA PRO A 11 -18.52 15.71 23.72
C PRO A 11 -17.65 16.99 23.66
N LEU A 12 -16.34 16.84 23.93
CA LEU A 12 -15.39 17.95 23.84
C LEU A 12 -15.13 18.41 22.40
N ALA A 13 -15.19 17.47 21.45
CA ALA A 13 -15.09 17.67 20.01
C ALA A 13 -15.67 16.46 19.28
N ILE A 14 -15.98 16.62 18.00
CA ILE A 14 -16.47 15.57 17.12
C ILE A 14 -15.52 15.45 15.93
N ILE A 15 -15.08 14.24 15.60
CA ILE A 15 -14.33 13.93 14.37
C ILE A 15 -15.30 13.25 13.41
N VAL A 16 -15.43 13.78 12.20
CA VAL A 16 -16.33 13.25 11.18
C VAL A 16 -15.59 12.92 9.89
N ASP A 17 -16.19 12.07 9.07
CA ASP A 17 -15.75 11.92 7.68
C ASP A 17 -16.19 13.13 6.86
N MET A 18 -15.59 13.27 5.68
CA MET A 18 -15.89 14.39 4.78
C MET A 18 -17.21 14.24 4.00
N HIS A 19 -18.05 13.27 4.36
CA HIS A 19 -19.34 13.03 3.69
C HIS A 19 -20.31 14.20 3.91
N ARG A 20 -21.03 14.56 2.84
CA ARG A 20 -22.02 15.65 2.87
C ARG A 20 -23.23 15.23 3.71
N GLY A 21 -23.20 15.54 5.00
CA GLY A 21 -24.35 15.38 5.90
C GLY A 21 -23.95 15.19 7.35
N GLU A 22 -22.86 14.47 7.60
CA GLU A 22 -22.45 14.08 8.95
C GLU A 22 -22.14 15.28 9.84
N GLY A 23 -21.29 16.19 9.36
CA GLY A 23 -20.97 17.42 10.11
C GLY A 23 -22.20 18.28 10.43
N LYS A 24 -23.22 18.30 9.54
CA LYS A 24 -24.45 19.06 9.79
C LYS A 24 -25.30 18.39 10.86
N VAL A 25 -25.51 17.08 10.78
CA VAL A 25 -26.25 16.31 11.78
C VAL A 25 -25.58 16.42 13.15
N CYS A 26 -24.24 16.38 13.21
CA CYS A 26 -23.50 16.57 14.45
C CYS A 26 -23.72 17.96 15.06
N LEU A 27 -23.75 19.02 14.23
CA LEU A 27 -24.03 20.38 14.69
C LEU A 27 -25.48 20.58 15.15
N ASP A 28 -26.43 19.88 14.52
CA ASP A 28 -27.84 19.91 14.91
C ASP A 28 -28.04 19.24 16.29
N VAL A 29 -27.35 18.12 16.56
CA VAL A 29 -27.45 17.40 17.85
C VAL A 29 -26.59 18.03 18.95
N PHE A 30 -25.40 18.52 18.61
CA PHE A 30 -24.39 19.07 19.53
C PHE A 30 -24.01 20.51 19.17
N PRO A 31 -24.94 21.46 19.32
CA PRO A 31 -24.68 22.86 18.98
C PRO A 31 -23.53 23.43 19.82
N GLY A 32 -22.61 24.13 19.16
CA GLY A 32 -21.43 24.75 19.79
C GLY A 32 -20.26 23.80 20.07
N VAL A 33 -20.41 22.49 19.83
CA VAL A 33 -19.28 21.55 19.91
C VAL A 33 -18.43 21.66 18.63
N PRO A 34 -17.09 21.79 18.74
CA PRO A 34 -16.24 21.86 17.57
C PRO A 34 -16.26 20.54 16.79
N VAL A 35 -16.45 20.65 15.47
CA VAL A 35 -16.42 19.53 14.53
C VAL A 35 -15.17 19.64 13.66
N ILE A 36 -14.33 18.60 13.68
CA ILE A 36 -13.15 18.49 12.84
C ILE A 36 -13.30 17.35 11.83
N GLU A 37 -12.68 17.52 10.67
CA GLU A 37 -12.71 16.54 9.59
C GLU A 37 -11.51 15.60 9.71
N CYS A 38 -11.75 14.32 9.42
CA CYS A 38 -10.71 13.30 9.39
C CYS A 38 -9.64 13.65 8.33
N ASN A 39 -8.39 13.84 8.79
CA ASN A 39 -7.27 14.19 7.90
C ASN A 39 -6.96 13.09 6.87
N TYR A 40 -7.25 11.83 7.20
CA TYR A 40 -7.13 10.71 6.26
C TYR A 40 -8.12 10.87 5.10
N HIS A 41 -9.41 11.03 5.40
CA HIS A 41 -10.44 11.21 4.37
C HIS A 41 -10.24 12.49 3.56
N PHE A 42 -9.74 13.56 4.17
CA PHE A 42 -9.30 14.75 3.44
C PHE A 42 -8.22 14.46 2.40
N LEU A 43 -7.17 13.73 2.79
CA LEU A 43 -6.12 13.32 1.87
C LEU A 43 -6.64 12.33 0.82
N ASP A 44 -7.50 11.39 1.20
CA ASP A 44 -8.10 10.42 0.30
C ASP A 44 -8.90 11.11 -0.79
N ASP A 45 -9.81 12.02 -0.44
CA ASP A 45 -10.58 12.80 -1.39
C ASP A 45 -9.67 13.59 -2.34
N VAL A 46 -8.75 14.41 -1.79
CA VAL A 46 -7.86 15.23 -2.61
C VAL A 46 -7.02 14.35 -3.56
N GLY A 47 -6.47 13.25 -3.05
CA GLY A 47 -5.69 12.29 -3.83
C GLY A 47 -6.49 11.67 -4.96
N ASN A 48 -7.72 11.24 -4.69
CA ASN A 48 -8.65 10.73 -5.70
C ASN A 48 -8.89 11.76 -6.80
N TYR A 49 -9.18 13.02 -6.45
CA TYR A 49 -9.45 14.07 -7.46
C TYR A 49 -8.26 14.40 -8.35
N ILE A 50 -7.03 14.39 -7.81
CA ILE A 50 -5.85 14.82 -8.58
C ILE A 50 -5.12 13.69 -9.29
N LEU A 51 -5.20 12.44 -8.81
CA LEU A 51 -4.43 11.31 -9.34
C LEU A 51 -5.25 10.38 -10.26
N SER A 52 -6.57 10.29 -10.10
CA SER A 52 -7.38 9.23 -10.71
C SER A 52 -7.32 9.18 -12.24
N ALA A 53 -7.33 10.34 -12.91
CA ALA A 53 -7.34 10.40 -14.37
C ALA A 53 -6.08 9.76 -14.96
N GLU A 54 -4.90 10.22 -14.52
CA GLU A 54 -3.62 9.73 -15.03
C GLU A 54 -3.31 8.31 -14.51
N TYR A 55 -3.74 7.98 -13.28
CA TYR A 55 -3.60 6.63 -12.74
C TYR A 55 -4.42 5.60 -13.53
N THR A 56 -5.65 5.94 -13.89
CA THR A 56 -6.55 5.07 -14.67
C THR A 56 -6.03 4.90 -16.09
N GLU A 57 -5.58 5.97 -16.74
CA GLU A 57 -5.01 5.89 -18.09
C GLU A 57 -3.75 5.02 -18.10
N LEU A 58 -2.85 5.21 -17.12
CA LEU A 58 -1.66 4.37 -16.99
C LEU A 58 -2.03 2.90 -16.76
N ARG A 59 -2.94 2.61 -15.83
CA ARG A 59 -3.44 1.25 -15.57
C ARG A 59 -3.98 0.61 -16.84
N ASN A 60 -4.82 1.32 -17.59
CA ASN A 60 -5.46 0.80 -18.79
C ASN A 60 -4.44 0.56 -19.93
N ALA A 61 -3.46 1.44 -20.09
CA ALA A 61 -2.38 1.26 -21.05
C ALA A 61 -1.54 -0.01 -20.74
N LEU A 62 -1.19 -0.23 -19.47
CA LEU A 62 -0.41 -1.39 -19.02
C LEU A 62 -1.19 -2.72 -19.07
N THR A 63 -2.50 -2.67 -18.84
CA THR A 63 -3.36 -3.86 -18.72
C THR A 63 -4.09 -4.16 -20.03
N SER A 64 -5.22 -3.52 -20.30
CA SER A 64 -6.05 -3.84 -21.46
C SER A 64 -5.41 -3.42 -22.78
N GLY A 65 -4.64 -2.32 -22.81
CA GLY A 65 -4.04 -1.79 -24.03
C GLY A 65 -2.90 -2.65 -24.57
N MET A 66 -1.86 -2.88 -23.77
CA MET A 66 -0.67 -3.64 -24.19
C MET A 66 -0.56 -5.05 -23.58
N LYS A 67 -1.41 -5.39 -22.60
CA LYS A 67 -1.39 -6.71 -21.92
C LYS A 67 -0.05 -7.05 -21.27
N ILE A 68 0.70 -6.03 -20.84
CA ILE A 68 2.05 -6.17 -20.27
C ILE A 68 2.01 -7.01 -19.00
N LYS A 69 1.14 -6.66 -18.05
CA LYS A 69 1.02 -7.39 -16.78
C LYS A 69 0.71 -8.88 -17.01
N SER A 70 -0.27 -9.18 -17.86
CA SER A 70 -0.66 -10.56 -18.16
C SER A 70 0.44 -11.33 -18.90
N ALA A 71 1.16 -10.68 -19.82
CA ALA A 71 2.27 -11.30 -20.54
C ALA A 71 3.42 -11.66 -19.56
N ILE A 72 3.82 -10.73 -18.69
CA ILE A 72 4.85 -10.96 -17.67
C ILE A 72 4.39 -12.05 -16.68
N THR A 73 3.11 -12.06 -16.27
CA THR A 73 2.56 -13.10 -15.38
C THR A 73 2.56 -14.48 -16.03
N ARG A 74 2.27 -14.56 -17.33
CA ARG A 74 2.35 -15.83 -18.08
C ARG A 74 3.80 -16.31 -18.15
N THR A 75 4.74 -15.43 -18.47
CA THR A 75 6.18 -15.75 -18.47
C THR A 75 6.65 -16.23 -17.11
N LEU A 76 6.17 -15.64 -15.99
CA LEU A 76 6.51 -16.13 -14.65
C LEU A 76 6.11 -17.60 -14.48
N LYS A 77 4.88 -17.95 -14.83
CA LYS A 77 4.37 -19.32 -14.67
C LYS A 77 5.14 -20.34 -15.50
N GLU A 78 5.51 -19.96 -16.73
CA GLU A 78 6.32 -20.79 -17.62
C GLU A 78 7.72 -21.02 -17.02
N LEU A 79 8.39 -19.95 -16.57
CA LEU A 79 9.71 -20.04 -15.92
C LEU A 79 9.66 -20.82 -14.60
N GLN A 80 8.61 -20.65 -13.80
CA GLN A 80 8.40 -21.43 -12.57
C GLN A 80 8.34 -22.93 -12.86
N HIS A 81 7.60 -23.31 -13.89
CA HIS A 81 7.50 -24.71 -14.29
C HIS A 81 8.86 -25.26 -14.73
N MET A 82 9.66 -24.49 -15.48
CA MET A 82 11.00 -24.90 -15.93
C MET A 82 11.98 -25.05 -14.77
N VAL A 83 11.99 -24.09 -13.83
CA VAL A 83 12.81 -24.15 -12.61
C VAL A 83 12.48 -25.41 -11.80
N ILE A 84 11.20 -25.71 -11.59
CA ILE A 84 10.78 -26.89 -10.82
C ILE A 84 11.12 -28.18 -11.57
N LYS A 85 10.82 -28.26 -12.88
CA LYS A 85 11.03 -29.46 -13.69
C LYS A 85 12.51 -29.84 -13.79
N ASN A 86 13.39 -28.86 -13.91
CA ASN A 86 14.82 -29.08 -14.10
C ASN A 86 15.62 -28.98 -12.78
N GLU A 87 14.94 -28.83 -11.64
CA GLU A 87 15.55 -28.76 -10.30
C GLU A 87 16.61 -27.64 -10.16
N TYR A 88 16.41 -26.51 -10.82
CA TYR A 88 17.37 -25.40 -10.80
C TYR A 88 17.42 -24.66 -9.47
N ASP A 89 18.64 -24.37 -8.98
CA ASP A 89 18.85 -23.66 -7.73
C ASP A 89 18.91 -22.13 -7.97
N VAL A 90 17.72 -21.55 -8.09
CA VAL A 90 17.56 -20.08 -8.21
C VAL A 90 18.13 -19.34 -6.99
N ASP A 91 18.11 -19.96 -5.81
CA ASP A 91 18.63 -19.34 -4.58
C ASP A 91 20.15 -19.24 -4.63
N GLN A 92 20.85 -20.26 -5.13
CA GLN A 92 22.28 -20.21 -5.37
C GLN A 92 22.67 -19.05 -6.29
N ILE A 93 21.96 -18.86 -7.40
CA ILE A 93 22.22 -17.74 -8.34
C ILE A 93 21.99 -16.39 -7.67
N PHE A 94 20.87 -16.26 -6.95
CA PHE A 94 20.56 -15.01 -6.24
C PHE A 94 21.59 -14.71 -5.14
N HIS A 95 22.07 -15.73 -4.42
CA HIS A 95 23.13 -15.59 -3.44
C HIS A 95 24.48 -15.26 -4.06
N ALA A 96 24.82 -15.84 -5.22
CA ALA A 96 26.03 -15.53 -5.96
C ALA A 96 26.05 -14.04 -6.37
N PHE A 97 24.93 -13.52 -6.87
CA PHE A 97 24.77 -12.09 -7.15
C PHE A 97 24.98 -11.22 -5.91
N LYS A 98 24.33 -11.57 -4.79
CA LYS A 98 24.44 -10.81 -3.54
C LYS A 98 25.85 -10.81 -2.95
N LYS A 99 26.56 -11.94 -3.03
CA LYS A 99 27.93 -12.07 -2.51
C LYS A 99 29.02 -11.65 -3.52
N LYS A 100 28.63 -11.24 -4.74
CA LYS A 100 29.55 -10.94 -5.85
C LYS A 100 30.49 -12.12 -6.17
N GLN A 101 30.02 -13.35 -5.92
CA GLN A 101 30.79 -14.57 -6.12
C GLN A 101 30.63 -15.10 -7.54
N ASN A 102 31.62 -15.89 -8.00
CA ASN A 102 31.64 -16.49 -9.33
C ASN A 102 30.47 -17.49 -9.50
N SER A 103 29.73 -17.34 -10.60
CA SER A 103 28.79 -18.35 -11.10
C SER A 103 29.45 -19.29 -12.12
N GLU A 104 30.77 -19.46 -12.06
CA GLU A 104 31.58 -20.20 -13.05
C GLU A 104 31.17 -21.67 -13.25
N TYR A 105 30.38 -22.22 -12.32
CA TYR A 105 29.91 -23.60 -12.34
C TYR A 105 28.43 -23.75 -12.74
N ILE A 106 27.77 -22.68 -13.15
CA ILE A 106 26.34 -22.72 -13.48
C ILE A 106 26.17 -22.91 -14.98
N ASN A 107 25.41 -23.94 -15.36
CA ASN A 107 25.03 -24.17 -16.75
C ASN A 107 24.39 -22.89 -17.33
N PRO A 108 24.80 -22.42 -18.53
CA PRO A 108 24.22 -21.24 -19.17
C PRO A 108 22.67 -21.25 -19.22
N ASP A 109 22.04 -22.39 -19.43
CA ASP A 109 20.58 -22.52 -19.47
C ASP A 109 19.95 -22.29 -18.09
N GLU A 110 20.52 -22.93 -17.05
CA GLU A 110 20.10 -22.74 -15.66
C GLU A 110 20.25 -21.27 -15.25
N PHE A 111 21.37 -20.65 -15.62
CA PHE A 111 21.62 -19.23 -15.36
C PHE A 111 20.56 -18.36 -16.02
N ASN A 112 20.33 -18.52 -17.33
CA ASN A 112 19.40 -17.70 -18.10
C ASN A 112 17.94 -17.84 -17.64
N ILE A 113 17.49 -19.06 -17.35
CA ILE A 113 16.14 -19.34 -16.86
C ILE A 113 15.95 -18.74 -15.46
N SER A 114 16.91 -18.93 -14.57
CA SER A 114 16.84 -18.45 -13.20
C SER A 114 16.92 -16.92 -13.11
N VAL A 115 17.79 -16.29 -13.91
CA VAL A 115 17.86 -14.83 -14.01
C VAL A 115 16.58 -14.25 -14.59
N SER A 116 16.03 -14.87 -15.64
CA SER A 116 14.71 -14.49 -16.19
C SER A 116 13.62 -14.58 -15.11
N TYR A 117 13.63 -15.66 -14.33
CA TYR A 117 12.68 -15.89 -13.25
C TYR A 117 12.80 -14.82 -12.15
N LEU A 118 14.03 -14.48 -11.73
CA LEU A 118 14.31 -13.44 -10.74
C LEU A 118 13.83 -12.06 -11.23
N ILE A 119 14.14 -11.69 -12.47
CA ILE A 119 13.72 -10.40 -13.06
C ILE A 119 12.20 -10.29 -13.11
N VAL A 120 11.52 -11.33 -13.60
CA VAL A 120 10.06 -11.36 -13.72
C VAL A 120 9.39 -11.31 -12.33
N SER A 121 9.93 -12.07 -11.38
CA SER A 121 9.48 -12.08 -9.97
C SER A 121 9.65 -10.70 -9.34
N TRP A 122 10.77 -10.03 -9.60
CA TRP A 122 11.00 -8.65 -9.13
C TRP A 122 10.03 -7.67 -9.78
N ILE A 123 9.81 -7.69 -11.11
CA ILE A 123 8.85 -6.79 -11.75
C ILE A 123 7.44 -6.98 -11.18
N LEU A 124 7.00 -8.23 -11.00
CA LEU A 124 5.66 -8.54 -10.50
C LEU A 124 5.47 -8.28 -8.99
N SER A 125 6.55 -8.08 -8.25
CA SER A 125 6.53 -7.68 -6.84
C SER A 125 6.23 -6.19 -6.62
N TYR A 126 5.91 -5.43 -7.68
CA TYR A 126 5.60 -3.98 -7.63
C TYR A 126 4.56 -3.55 -6.59
N ARG A 127 3.65 -4.43 -6.15
CA ARG A 127 2.65 -4.08 -5.12
C ARG A 127 3.25 -3.93 -3.73
N LYS A 128 4.43 -4.48 -3.49
CA LYS A 128 5.13 -4.32 -2.22
C LYS A 128 5.60 -2.89 -1.98
N ASP A 129 5.87 -2.15 -3.07
CA ASP A 129 6.24 -0.73 -3.02
C ASP A 129 5.14 0.15 -2.40
N SER A 130 3.92 -0.40 -2.31
CA SER A 130 2.79 0.27 -1.69
C SER A 130 2.79 0.18 -0.16
N ASN A 131 3.64 -0.61 0.50
CA ASN A 131 3.67 -0.76 1.97
C ASN A 131 2.29 -1.04 2.63
N GLY A 132 1.36 -1.67 1.90
CA GLY A 132 -0.02 -1.91 2.36
C GLY A 132 -1.01 -0.78 2.05
N ASP A 133 -0.53 0.40 1.66
CA ASP A 133 -1.35 1.52 1.26
C ASP A 133 -2.15 1.21 0.00
N ARG A 134 -3.35 1.77 -0.07
CA ARG A 134 -4.21 1.73 -1.25
C ARG A 134 -4.10 3.04 -2.02
N PHE A 135 -4.51 3.03 -3.28
CA PHE A 135 -4.76 4.28 -4.01
C PHE A 135 -5.73 5.14 -3.18
N PRO A 136 -5.48 6.45 -3.02
CA PRO A 136 -4.47 7.28 -3.67
C PRO A 136 -3.12 7.36 -2.95
N PHE A 137 -2.98 6.79 -1.76
CA PHE A 137 -1.76 6.80 -0.96
C PHE A 137 -0.63 5.94 -1.54
N SER A 138 -0.98 4.99 -2.42
CA SER A 138 -0.03 4.22 -3.24
C SER A 138 -0.39 4.22 -4.72
N LEU A 139 0.63 4.09 -5.58
CA LEU A 139 0.49 4.11 -7.03
C LEU A 139 1.06 2.84 -7.69
N PRO A 140 0.55 1.64 -7.39
CA PRO A 140 1.19 0.39 -7.79
C PRO A 140 1.37 0.23 -9.31
N TYR A 141 0.50 0.78 -10.16
CA TYR A 141 0.72 0.75 -11.61
C TYR A 141 1.84 1.69 -12.09
N LEU A 142 2.10 2.79 -11.37
CA LEU A 142 3.27 3.62 -11.60
C LEU A 142 4.54 2.85 -11.21
N ASP A 143 4.50 2.10 -10.12
CA ASP A 143 5.64 1.30 -9.67
C ASP A 143 5.91 0.13 -10.63
N LEU A 144 4.86 -0.54 -11.13
CA LEU A 144 5.00 -1.53 -12.21
C LEU A 144 5.68 -0.92 -13.45
N TYR A 145 5.26 0.28 -13.87
CA TYR A 145 5.87 0.98 -15.01
C TYR A 145 7.35 1.31 -14.76
N LYS A 146 7.68 1.83 -13.57
CA LYS A 146 9.07 2.13 -13.18
C LYS A 146 9.93 0.87 -13.15
N ARG A 147 9.46 -0.22 -12.52
CA ARG A 147 10.15 -1.52 -12.46
C ARG A 147 10.39 -2.08 -13.87
N CYS A 148 9.39 -2.03 -14.75
CA CYS A 148 9.54 -2.43 -16.14
C CYS A 148 10.63 -1.62 -16.86
N ARG A 149 10.62 -0.29 -16.71
CA ARG A 149 11.64 0.59 -17.31
C ARG A 149 13.04 0.30 -16.79
N GLU A 150 13.15 0.03 -15.50
CA GLU A 150 14.41 -0.26 -14.85
C GLU A 150 15.04 -1.54 -15.39
N MET A 151 14.25 -2.62 -15.43
CA MET A 151 14.75 -3.91 -15.91
C MET A 151 14.95 -3.97 -17.41
N TYR A 152 14.16 -3.23 -18.20
CA TYR A 152 14.33 -3.20 -19.65
C TYR A 152 15.76 -2.86 -20.07
N ARG A 153 16.39 -1.88 -19.40
CA ARG A 153 17.76 -1.46 -19.69
C ARG A 153 18.78 -2.56 -19.42
N GLU A 154 18.59 -3.30 -18.34
CA GLU A 154 19.51 -4.36 -17.92
C GLU A 154 19.34 -5.62 -18.77
N ILE A 155 18.09 -5.98 -19.08
CA ILE A 155 17.78 -7.06 -20.04
C ILE A 155 18.38 -6.71 -21.41
N GLU A 156 18.24 -5.47 -21.88
CA GLU A 156 18.76 -5.05 -23.18
C GLU A 156 20.29 -5.18 -23.29
N LYS A 157 21.02 -4.76 -22.25
CA LYS A 157 22.47 -4.94 -22.17
C LYS A 157 22.87 -6.41 -22.19
N TYR A 158 22.20 -7.23 -21.38
CA TYR A 158 22.54 -8.65 -21.27
C TYR A 158 22.20 -9.44 -22.53
N VAL A 159 21.06 -9.17 -23.17
CA VAL A 159 20.70 -9.76 -24.47
C VAL A 159 21.72 -9.38 -25.54
N LEU A 160 22.19 -8.13 -25.56
CA LEU A 160 23.25 -7.72 -26.49
C LEU A 160 24.57 -8.46 -26.22
N PHE A 161 24.92 -8.64 -24.95
CA PHE A 161 26.07 -9.44 -24.55
C PHE A 161 25.97 -10.87 -25.06
N CYS A 162 24.86 -11.58 -24.80
CA CYS A 162 24.65 -12.95 -25.27
C CYS A 162 24.74 -13.08 -26.79
N LYS A 163 24.24 -12.09 -27.54
CA LYS A 163 24.40 -12.06 -29.01
C LYS A 163 25.85 -11.95 -29.44
N ASN A 164 26.64 -11.11 -28.77
CA ASN A 164 28.05 -10.92 -29.09
C ASN A 164 28.90 -12.15 -28.72
N THR A 165 28.45 -12.96 -27.76
CA THR A 165 29.14 -14.17 -27.30
C THR A 165 28.53 -15.47 -27.84
N ASN A 166 27.57 -15.40 -28.76
CA ASN A 166 26.82 -16.55 -29.29
C ASN A 166 26.20 -17.44 -28.20
N GLN A 167 25.74 -16.84 -27.09
CA GLN A 167 25.04 -17.53 -26.02
C GLN A 167 23.52 -17.46 -26.23
N GLU A 168 22.83 -18.57 -26.00
CA GLU A 168 21.37 -18.60 -26.02
C GLU A 168 20.79 -17.82 -24.83
N CYS A 169 19.75 -17.01 -25.07
CA CYS A 169 19.08 -16.24 -24.01
C CYS A 169 17.59 -15.98 -24.32
N GLU A 170 16.92 -16.95 -24.97
CA GLU A 170 15.58 -16.80 -25.55
C GLU A 170 14.55 -16.19 -24.59
N HIS A 171 14.55 -16.61 -23.32
CA HIS A 171 13.62 -16.09 -22.31
C HIS A 171 13.83 -14.62 -21.99
N LEU A 172 15.08 -14.16 -21.95
CA LEU A 172 15.42 -12.74 -21.77
C LEU A 172 15.10 -11.94 -23.02
N GLU A 173 15.30 -12.48 -24.22
CA GLU A 173 14.87 -11.85 -25.46
C GLU A 173 13.35 -11.68 -25.51
N ARG A 174 12.61 -12.73 -25.16
CA ARG A 174 11.14 -12.67 -25.06
C ARG A 174 10.70 -11.66 -24.02
N LEU A 175 11.35 -11.60 -22.86
CA LEU A 175 11.05 -10.61 -21.83
C LEU A 175 11.36 -9.19 -22.31
N LYS A 176 12.49 -8.98 -22.99
CA LYS A 176 12.86 -7.72 -23.65
C LYS A 176 11.75 -7.28 -24.60
N ASN A 177 11.24 -8.19 -25.44
CA ASN A 177 10.16 -7.89 -26.39
C ASN A 177 8.84 -7.55 -25.69
N ILE A 178 8.49 -8.26 -24.60
CA ILE A 178 7.28 -7.96 -23.80
C ILE A 178 7.38 -6.57 -23.18
N VAL A 179 8.48 -6.30 -22.47
CA VAL A 179 8.68 -5.05 -21.74
C VAL A 179 8.93 -3.88 -22.70
N GLY A 180 9.65 -4.11 -23.79
CA GLY A 180 9.96 -3.13 -24.83
C GLY A 180 8.74 -2.54 -25.53
N LYS A 181 7.60 -3.25 -25.54
CA LYS A 181 6.32 -2.70 -26.00
C LYS A 181 5.94 -1.40 -25.28
N LEU A 182 6.30 -1.25 -24.00
CA LEU A 182 6.08 -0.04 -23.21
C LEU A 182 6.84 1.19 -23.72
N PHE A 183 7.95 0.96 -24.41
CA PHE A 183 8.86 1.99 -24.89
C PHE A 183 8.85 2.15 -26.41
N SER A 184 8.00 1.37 -27.09
CA SER A 184 7.76 1.51 -28.52
C SER A 184 7.05 2.83 -28.87
N GLY A 185 7.01 3.17 -30.15
CA GLY A 185 6.33 4.37 -30.65
C GLY A 185 4.80 4.29 -30.69
N ASN A 186 4.20 3.18 -30.23
CA ASN A 186 2.76 2.94 -30.36
C ASN A 186 1.91 3.85 -29.46
N LYS A 187 0.60 3.97 -29.76
CA LYS A 187 -0.31 4.87 -29.05
C LYS A 187 -0.39 4.60 -27.53
N HIS A 188 -0.40 3.34 -27.11
CA HIS A 188 -0.51 2.95 -25.71
C HIS A 188 0.79 3.17 -24.95
N ALA A 189 1.94 2.95 -25.59
CA ALA A 189 3.25 3.25 -25.03
C ALA A 189 3.43 4.76 -24.80
N LYS A 190 3.05 5.60 -25.77
CA LYS A 190 3.03 7.07 -25.63
C LYS A 190 2.14 7.53 -24.47
N ARG A 191 0.92 6.97 -24.36
CA ARG A 191 0.00 7.24 -23.24
C ARG A 191 0.58 6.82 -21.90
N ALA A 192 1.09 5.60 -21.78
CA ALA A 192 1.72 5.12 -20.55
C ALA A 192 2.88 6.02 -20.11
N LYS A 193 3.76 6.41 -21.05
CA LYS A 193 4.87 7.33 -20.78
C LYS A 193 4.39 8.68 -20.26
N GLU A 194 3.41 9.28 -20.93
CA GLU A 194 2.91 10.60 -20.56
C GLU A 194 2.15 10.58 -19.23
N SER A 195 1.27 9.61 -19.03
CA SER A 195 0.54 9.46 -17.76
C SER A 195 1.49 9.13 -16.61
N ALA A 196 2.49 8.26 -16.79
CA ALA A 196 3.50 8.01 -15.76
C ALA A 196 4.28 9.28 -15.39
N ARG A 197 4.63 10.12 -16.39
CA ARG A 197 5.33 11.39 -16.18
C ARG A 197 4.45 12.37 -15.38
N LYS A 198 3.23 12.61 -15.83
CA LYS A 198 2.28 13.52 -15.17
C LYS A 198 1.95 13.04 -13.77
N LEU A 199 1.63 11.77 -13.61
CA LEU A 199 1.30 11.15 -12.33
C LEU A 199 2.47 11.29 -11.33
N THR A 200 3.72 11.11 -11.78
CA THR A 200 4.90 11.35 -10.93
C THR A 200 4.97 12.80 -10.45
N ILE A 201 4.67 13.77 -11.31
CA ILE A 201 4.72 15.20 -10.96
C ILE A 201 3.58 15.56 -10.00
N ILE A 202 2.36 15.08 -10.26
CA ILE A 202 1.20 15.33 -9.42
C ILE A 202 1.36 14.65 -8.06
N ASN A 203 1.86 13.41 -8.02
CA ASN A 203 2.09 12.69 -6.75
C ASN A 203 3.07 13.43 -5.85
N ARG A 204 4.07 14.13 -6.39
CA ARG A 204 4.96 14.97 -5.55
C ARG A 204 4.20 16.06 -4.79
N ARG A 205 3.13 16.63 -5.37
CA ARG A 205 2.29 17.61 -4.68
C ARG A 205 1.44 16.95 -3.60
N PHE A 206 0.92 15.77 -3.90
CA PHE A 206 0.18 14.97 -2.94
C PHE A 206 1.06 14.57 -1.74
N ASP A 207 2.26 14.04 -2.00
CA ASP A 207 3.24 13.66 -0.98
C ASP A 207 3.73 14.87 -0.16
N GLU A 208 3.96 16.03 -0.79
CA GLU A 208 4.30 17.27 -0.09
C GLU A 208 3.19 17.66 0.89
N MET A 209 1.92 17.60 0.47
CA MET A 209 0.77 17.82 1.35
C MET A 209 0.68 16.79 2.48
N ARG A 210 0.86 15.49 2.18
CA ARG A 210 0.91 14.42 3.19
C ARG A 210 1.99 14.68 4.24
N ARG A 211 3.20 15.08 3.82
CA ARG A 211 4.31 15.42 4.74
C ARG A 211 3.97 16.61 5.62
N ILE A 212 3.40 17.68 5.05
CA ILE A 212 3.00 18.86 5.81
C ILE A 212 1.95 18.50 6.86
N LEU A 213 0.97 17.67 6.51
CA LEU A 213 -0.04 17.17 7.45
C LEU A 213 0.50 16.09 8.40
N LYS A 214 1.78 15.70 8.28
CA LYS A 214 2.43 14.63 9.04
C LYS A 214 1.67 13.30 8.94
N MET A 215 1.32 12.94 7.71
CA MET A 215 0.60 11.72 7.28
C MET A 215 1.41 10.91 6.24
N HIS A 216 2.74 11.05 6.25
CA HIS A 216 3.66 10.52 5.24
C HIS A 216 4.31 9.17 5.61
N ASP A 217 4.40 8.85 6.90
CA ASP A 217 4.80 7.54 7.41
C ASP A 217 3.54 7.03 8.14
N VAL A 218 2.93 5.88 7.86
CA VAL A 218 3.34 4.48 8.03
C VAL A 218 2.15 3.63 7.49
N GLY A 219 2.35 2.37 7.05
CA GLY A 219 1.32 1.45 6.57
C GLY A 219 0.08 1.23 7.47
N ASP A 220 -0.14 0.03 8.03
CA ASP A 220 -1.21 -0.18 9.03
C ASP A 220 -0.88 0.67 10.28
N ILE A 221 -1.50 1.84 10.42
CA ILE A 221 -1.12 2.90 11.37
C ILE A 221 -1.33 2.48 12.84
N PRO A 222 -0.29 2.45 13.69
CA PRO A 222 -0.44 2.35 15.13
C PRO A 222 -1.01 3.65 15.74
N GLN A 223 -1.90 3.50 16.72
CA GLN A 223 -2.77 4.54 17.33
C GLN A 223 -2.04 5.73 17.99
N ASP A 224 -0.75 5.62 18.28
CA ASP A 224 0.03 6.62 19.03
C ASP A 224 0.53 7.81 18.19
N ARG A 225 0.41 7.75 16.86
CA ARG A 225 0.93 8.77 15.91
C ARG A 225 -0.11 9.66 15.24
N LEU A 226 -1.39 9.49 15.58
CA LEU A 226 -2.50 10.23 14.96
C LEU A 226 -2.90 11.49 15.74
N THR A 227 -2.31 11.72 16.92
CA THR A 227 -2.47 12.93 17.73
C THR A 227 -1.31 13.90 17.48
N ILE A 228 -1.63 15.20 17.38
CA ILE A 228 -0.61 16.25 17.37
C ILE A 228 -0.08 16.42 18.79
N LYS A 229 1.25 16.54 18.95
CA LYS A 229 1.92 16.51 20.25
C LYS A 229 1.78 17.84 21.01
N SER A 230 1.60 18.95 20.32
CA SER A 230 1.42 20.27 20.95
C SER A 230 0.77 21.30 20.03
N ASP A 231 0.32 22.43 20.60
CA ASP A 231 -0.27 23.51 19.83
C ASP A 231 0.77 24.26 18.98
N GLU A 232 2.06 24.26 19.38
CA GLU A 232 3.16 24.76 18.54
C GLU A 232 3.29 23.95 17.24
N GLU A 233 3.09 22.64 17.32
CA GLU A 233 3.10 21.77 16.14
C GLU A 233 1.91 22.06 15.21
N ILE A 234 0.73 22.39 15.73
CA ILE A 234 -0.40 22.89 14.91
C ILE A 234 0.00 24.19 14.20
N GLY A 235 0.66 25.11 14.92
CA GLY A 235 1.16 26.37 14.38
C GLY A 235 2.17 26.15 13.24
N GLU A 236 3.08 25.20 13.40
CA GLU A 236 4.06 24.81 12.36
C GLU A 236 3.36 24.27 11.11
N ILE A 237 2.39 23.36 11.27
CA ILE A 237 1.64 22.78 10.15
C ILE A 237 0.90 23.89 9.39
N LYS A 238 0.20 24.81 10.10
CA LYS A 238 -0.49 25.95 9.47
C LYS A 238 0.47 26.85 8.70
N LYS A 239 1.64 27.16 9.26
CA LYS A 239 2.68 27.94 8.58
C LYS A 239 3.16 27.24 7.29
N ASN A 240 3.42 25.94 7.36
CA ASN A 240 3.86 25.13 6.22
C ASN A 240 2.77 25.03 5.15
N LEU A 241 1.50 24.88 5.53
CA LEU A 241 0.35 24.93 4.61
C LEU A 241 0.25 26.28 3.91
N MET A 242 0.44 27.39 4.62
CA MET A 242 0.40 28.73 4.00
C MET A 242 1.51 28.93 2.96
N GLN A 243 2.73 28.47 3.27
CA GLN A 243 3.84 28.48 2.31
C GLN A 243 3.54 27.59 1.10
N PHE A 244 3.02 26.39 1.33
CA PHE A 244 2.62 25.46 0.27
C PHE A 244 1.53 26.05 -0.64
N LYS A 245 0.48 26.65 -0.08
CA LYS A 245 -0.58 27.36 -0.83
C LYS A 245 0.02 28.47 -1.69
N THR A 246 1.01 29.21 -1.19
CA THR A 246 1.69 30.26 -1.95
C THR A 246 2.44 29.69 -3.16
N LYS A 247 3.17 28.58 -2.98
CA LYS A 247 3.84 27.86 -4.08
C LYS A 247 2.84 27.32 -5.11
N LEU A 248 1.69 26.79 -4.67
CA LEU A 248 0.65 26.32 -5.58
C LEU A 248 0.03 27.48 -6.37
N LYS A 249 -0.24 28.63 -5.74
CA LYS A 249 -0.78 29.82 -6.41
C LYS A 249 0.14 30.32 -7.51
N SER A 250 1.45 30.40 -7.26
CA SER A 250 2.41 30.84 -8.29
C SER A 250 2.46 29.88 -9.49
N LYS A 251 2.40 28.57 -9.24
CA LYS A 251 2.29 27.53 -10.29
C LYS A 251 1.00 27.61 -11.10
N VAL A 252 -0.12 27.88 -10.45
CA VAL A 252 -1.41 28.05 -11.15
C VAL A 252 -1.37 29.29 -12.04
N LYS A 253 -0.79 30.40 -11.55
CA LYS A 253 -0.63 31.63 -12.33
C LYS A 253 0.28 31.46 -13.54
N SER A 254 1.37 30.69 -13.41
CA SER A 254 2.31 30.50 -14.52
C SER A 254 1.76 29.64 -15.65
N GLY A 255 0.76 28.78 -15.38
CA GLY A 255 -0.01 28.03 -16.39
C GLY A 255 0.76 26.97 -17.20
N LYS A 256 2.09 26.96 -17.16
CA LYS A 256 2.97 26.16 -18.02
C LYS A 256 3.17 24.70 -17.56
N SER A 257 2.63 24.31 -16.40
CA SER A 257 2.91 23.01 -15.79
C SER A 257 1.76 22.02 -15.94
N CYS A 258 2.07 20.75 -16.22
CA CYS A 258 1.07 19.69 -16.32
C CYS A 258 0.32 19.41 -15.00
N ASP A 259 0.85 19.87 -13.86
CA ASP A 259 0.19 19.78 -12.54
C ASP A 259 -0.69 20.99 -12.20
N ALA A 260 -0.89 21.96 -13.10
CA ALA A 260 -1.66 23.16 -12.81
C ALA A 260 -3.10 22.88 -12.34
N ASN A 261 -3.79 21.93 -12.98
CA ASN A 261 -5.15 21.55 -12.55
C ASN A 261 -5.15 20.89 -11.16
N ALA A 262 -4.19 20.00 -10.90
CA ALA A 262 -4.02 19.40 -9.58
C ALA A 262 -3.75 20.47 -8.51
N CYS A 263 -2.90 21.46 -8.80
CA CYS A 263 -2.64 22.59 -7.90
C CYS A 263 -3.91 23.40 -7.60
N LYS A 264 -4.77 23.65 -8.61
CA LYS A 264 -6.07 24.30 -8.42
C LYS A 264 -6.98 23.50 -7.49
N ILE A 265 -7.07 22.19 -7.68
CA ILE A 265 -7.88 21.29 -6.86
C ILE A 265 -7.38 21.30 -5.40
N ILE A 266 -6.08 21.11 -5.18
CA ILE A 266 -5.49 21.14 -3.83
C ILE A 266 -5.80 22.47 -3.13
N LEU A 267 -5.61 23.60 -3.82
CA LEU A 267 -5.93 24.93 -3.29
C LEU A 267 -7.41 25.06 -2.91
N LYS A 268 -8.31 24.56 -3.77
CA LYS A 268 -9.75 24.59 -3.52
C LYS A 268 -10.12 23.81 -2.26
N TYR A 269 -9.55 22.61 -2.09
CA TYR A 269 -9.81 21.78 -0.92
C TYR A 269 -9.24 22.40 0.36
N LEU A 270 -7.98 22.84 0.35
CA LEU A 270 -7.38 23.50 1.51
C LEU A 270 -8.18 24.74 1.91
N ASN A 271 -8.56 25.61 0.97
CA ASN A 271 -9.35 26.80 1.31
C ASN A 271 -10.74 26.50 1.91
N ARG A 272 -11.29 25.31 1.65
CA ARG A 272 -12.63 24.93 2.10
C ARG A 272 -12.63 24.20 3.45
N HIS A 273 -11.55 23.53 3.78
CA HIS A 273 -11.51 22.57 4.87
C HIS A 273 -10.40 22.82 5.91
N GLU A 274 -9.41 23.69 5.63
CA GLU A 274 -8.24 23.91 6.50
C GLU A 274 -8.60 24.32 7.94
N ASP A 275 -9.69 25.07 8.12
CA ASP A 275 -10.23 25.47 9.43
C ASP A 275 -10.77 24.29 10.25
N LYS A 276 -11.10 23.18 9.59
CA LYS A 276 -11.67 21.97 10.21
C LYS A 276 -10.67 20.83 10.37
N LEU A 277 -9.43 20.98 9.90
CA LEU A 277 -8.43 19.91 9.99
C LEU A 277 -7.75 19.81 11.35
N PHE A 278 -7.82 20.87 12.16
CA PHE A 278 -7.09 20.98 13.43
C PHE A 278 -7.92 21.63 14.52
N LEU A 279 -7.83 21.07 15.73
CA LEU A 279 -8.37 21.65 16.95
C LEU A 279 -7.24 21.81 17.97
N PRO A 280 -7.05 23.01 18.57
CA PRO A 280 -6.09 23.20 19.66
C PRO A 280 -6.37 22.29 20.85
N SER A 281 -5.36 22.03 21.66
CA SER A 281 -5.50 21.31 22.90
C SER A 281 -6.48 22.00 23.85
N LYS A 282 -7.18 21.21 24.68
CA LYS A 282 -8.17 21.73 25.63
C LYS A 282 -7.79 21.32 27.05
N MET A 283 -7.66 22.31 27.92
CA MET A 283 -7.48 22.07 29.36
C MET A 283 -8.85 21.73 29.97
N VAL A 284 -8.92 20.65 30.74
CA VAL A 284 -10.13 20.21 31.45
C VAL A 284 -9.77 19.85 32.88
N THR A 285 -10.67 20.11 33.81
CA THR A 285 -10.52 19.70 35.21
C THR A 285 -11.27 18.40 35.42
N VAL A 286 -10.57 17.36 35.89
CA VAL A 286 -11.16 16.06 36.24
C VAL A 286 -10.77 15.75 37.68
N ASP A 287 -11.76 15.61 38.56
CA ASP A 287 -11.57 15.34 39.99
C ASP A 287 -10.57 16.31 40.66
N GLY A 288 -10.68 17.60 40.32
CA GLY A 288 -9.80 18.67 40.85
C GLY A 288 -8.41 18.75 40.20
N ASN A 289 -8.06 17.84 39.29
CA ASN A 289 -6.78 17.86 38.59
C ASN A 289 -6.93 18.41 37.17
N GLU A 290 -6.05 19.33 36.79
CA GLU A 290 -5.98 19.84 35.41
C GLU A 290 -5.36 18.78 34.48
N LYS A 291 -6.05 18.49 33.38
CA LYS A 291 -5.60 17.58 32.32
C LYS A 291 -5.68 18.28 30.98
N ILE A 292 -4.63 18.12 30.17
CA ILE A 292 -4.62 18.60 28.78
C ILE A 292 -5.11 17.48 27.87
N ILE A 293 -6.25 17.71 27.21
CA ILE A 293 -6.80 16.82 26.20
C ILE A 293 -6.32 17.26 24.83
N ARG A 294 -5.75 16.30 24.09
CA ARG A 294 -5.34 16.45 22.70
C ARG A 294 -6.30 15.65 21.82
N PHE A 295 -6.74 16.25 20.72
CA PHE A 295 -7.73 15.63 19.85
C PHE A 295 -7.07 14.72 18.81
N PRO A 296 -7.64 13.52 18.56
CA PRO A 296 -7.22 12.69 17.44
C PRO A 296 -7.52 13.39 16.10
N ARG A 297 -6.78 13.00 15.05
CA ARG A 297 -6.94 13.57 13.70
C ARG A 297 -7.66 12.64 12.71
N THR A 298 -8.05 11.47 13.18
CA THR A 298 -8.70 10.42 12.40
C THR A 298 -9.73 9.73 13.28
N ASN A 299 -10.81 9.27 12.69
CA ASN A 299 -11.78 8.35 13.30
C ASN A 299 -11.33 6.87 13.23
N GLY A 300 -10.04 6.64 12.97
CA GLY A 300 -9.47 5.32 12.67
C GLY A 300 -9.68 4.27 13.76
N ASP A 301 -9.99 4.64 15.00
CA ASP A 301 -10.27 3.67 16.06
C ASP A 301 -11.49 2.79 15.73
N GLU A 302 -12.52 3.34 15.07
CA GLU A 302 -13.69 2.58 14.63
C GLU A 302 -13.38 1.71 13.40
N GLU A 303 -12.68 2.28 12.40
CA GLU A 303 -12.30 1.56 11.17
C GLU A 303 -11.28 0.44 11.43
N GLN A 304 -10.32 0.64 12.34
CA GLN A 304 -9.28 -0.34 12.65
C GLN A 304 -9.83 -1.53 13.43
N GLY A 305 -10.83 -1.33 14.30
CA GLY A 305 -11.51 -2.42 14.98
C GLY A 305 -12.12 -3.40 13.98
N PHE A 306 -12.89 -2.87 13.01
CA PHE A 306 -13.49 -3.68 11.96
C PHE A 306 -12.46 -4.18 10.93
N GLY A 307 -11.43 -3.39 10.64
CA GLY A 307 -10.31 -3.75 9.75
C GLY A 307 -9.53 -4.97 10.26
N LYS A 308 -9.24 -5.04 11.56
CA LYS A 308 -8.61 -6.21 12.20
C LYS A 308 -9.48 -7.46 12.08
N ILE A 309 -10.79 -7.31 12.33
CA ILE A 309 -11.78 -8.39 12.15
C ILE A 309 -11.75 -8.93 10.70
N LYS A 310 -11.73 -8.02 9.72
CA LYS A 310 -11.68 -8.36 8.30
C LYS A 310 -10.35 -9.03 7.91
N SER A 311 -9.22 -8.49 8.34
CA SER A 311 -7.88 -9.02 8.06
C SER A 311 -7.71 -10.42 8.65
N ASP A 312 -8.15 -10.63 9.89
CA ASP A 312 -8.12 -11.93 10.55
C ASP A 312 -9.02 -12.95 9.84
N ALA A 313 -10.21 -12.53 9.37
CA ALA A 313 -11.08 -13.38 8.55
C ALA A 313 -10.42 -13.76 7.21
N ILE A 314 -9.76 -12.82 6.53
CA ILE A 314 -9.03 -13.08 5.29
C ILE A 314 -7.87 -14.06 5.54
N LYS A 315 -7.08 -13.87 6.60
CA LYS A 315 -5.95 -14.75 6.95
C LYS A 315 -6.40 -16.18 7.27
N ARG A 316 -7.51 -16.33 7.99
CA ARG A 316 -8.05 -17.65 8.36
C ARG A 316 -8.65 -18.40 7.17
N THR A 317 -9.35 -17.68 6.28
CA THR A 317 -10.13 -18.29 5.20
C THR A 317 -9.43 -18.30 3.84
N GLY A 318 -8.37 -17.49 3.67
CA GLY A 318 -7.71 -17.27 2.39
C GLY A 318 -8.55 -16.51 1.35
N LYS A 319 -9.76 -16.07 1.70
CA LYS A 319 -10.70 -15.41 0.78
C LYS A 319 -10.63 -13.88 0.94
N LYS A 320 -10.62 -13.16 -0.19
CA LYS A 320 -10.62 -11.69 -0.20
C LYS A 320 -11.99 -11.09 0.10
N ASP A 321 -13.05 -11.79 -0.31
CA ASP A 321 -14.42 -11.47 0.10
C ASP A 321 -14.76 -12.27 1.37
N VAL A 322 -15.06 -11.54 2.44
CA VAL A 322 -15.40 -12.08 3.74
C VAL A 322 -16.84 -11.74 4.16
N GLY A 323 -17.67 -11.20 3.26
CA GLY A 323 -19.04 -10.80 3.57
C GLY A 323 -19.87 -11.94 4.18
N TYR A 324 -19.74 -13.15 3.63
CA TYR A 324 -20.37 -14.35 4.19
C TYR A 324 -19.89 -14.67 5.62
N VAL A 325 -18.59 -14.58 5.87
CA VAL A 325 -17.97 -14.87 7.19
C VAL A 325 -18.39 -13.83 8.22
N LEU A 326 -18.45 -12.55 7.83
CA LEU A 326 -18.85 -11.45 8.70
C LEU A 326 -20.34 -11.50 9.01
N ASN A 327 -21.19 -11.88 8.05
CA ASN A 327 -22.62 -12.05 8.32
C ASN A 327 -22.91 -13.24 9.23
N LEU A 328 -22.18 -14.34 9.07
CA LEU A 328 -22.40 -15.55 9.85
C LEU A 328 -21.77 -15.46 11.26
N TYR A 329 -20.60 -14.85 11.38
CA TYR A 329 -19.80 -14.87 12.61
C TYR A 329 -19.43 -13.51 13.18
N GLY A 330 -19.80 -12.41 12.54
CA GLY A 330 -19.42 -11.05 12.93
C GLY A 330 -19.64 -10.75 14.43
N PRO A 331 -20.83 -11.02 14.98
CA PRO A 331 -21.09 -10.84 16.41
C PRO A 331 -20.14 -11.66 17.30
N TYR A 332 -19.89 -12.93 16.96
CA TYR A 332 -18.99 -13.79 17.73
C TYR A 332 -17.52 -13.35 17.62
N ILE A 333 -17.09 -12.86 16.45
CA ILE A 333 -15.73 -12.35 16.27
C ILE A 333 -15.52 -11.07 17.08
N ALA A 334 -16.52 -10.19 17.17
CA ALA A 334 -16.46 -9.01 18.02
C ALA A 334 -16.32 -9.39 19.51
N ILE A 335 -17.10 -10.37 19.97
CA ILE A 335 -16.99 -10.93 21.34
C ILE A 335 -15.60 -11.53 21.58
N ALA A 336 -15.04 -12.24 20.61
CA ALA A 336 -13.70 -12.82 20.72
C ALA A 336 -12.60 -11.75 20.76
N GLN A 337 -12.77 -10.61 20.06
CA GLN A 337 -11.82 -9.49 20.16
C GLN A 337 -11.83 -8.85 21.55
N ASN A 338 -12.99 -8.82 22.22
CA ASN A 338 -13.10 -8.29 23.59
C ASN A 338 -12.26 -9.10 24.60
N LEU A 339 -11.87 -10.35 24.30
CA LEU A 339 -10.93 -11.11 25.12
C LEU A 339 -9.54 -10.48 25.23
N ARG A 340 -9.21 -9.49 24.40
CA ARG A 340 -7.98 -8.68 24.50
C ARG A 340 -8.10 -7.52 25.50
N ASN A 341 -9.31 -7.23 25.98
CA ASN A 341 -9.56 -6.22 26.99
C ASN A 341 -9.59 -6.91 28.37
N GLU A 342 -8.59 -6.59 29.21
CA GLU A 342 -8.43 -7.21 30.53
C GLU A 342 -9.63 -6.96 31.46
N GLU A 343 -10.25 -5.78 31.35
CA GLU A 343 -11.43 -5.42 32.14
C GLU A 343 -12.68 -6.20 31.69
N TYR A 344 -12.84 -6.41 30.38
CA TYR A 344 -13.87 -7.29 29.84
C TYR A 344 -13.69 -8.75 30.28
N VAL A 345 -12.46 -9.27 30.18
CA VAL A 345 -12.15 -10.64 30.62
C VAL A 345 -12.46 -10.82 32.09
N LYS A 346 -12.03 -9.87 32.93
CA LYS A 346 -12.28 -9.89 34.37
C LYS A 346 -13.78 -9.93 34.69
N ASN A 347 -14.57 -9.09 34.03
CA ASN A 347 -15.99 -8.93 34.34
C ASN A 347 -16.87 -10.06 33.77
N ILE A 348 -16.51 -10.66 32.63
CA ILE A 348 -17.33 -11.67 31.96
C ILE A 348 -16.86 -13.10 32.24
N TYR A 349 -15.55 -13.31 32.30
CA TYR A 349 -14.95 -14.64 32.47
C TYR A 349 -14.21 -14.79 33.80
N GLY A 350 -14.05 -13.74 34.61
CA GLY A 350 -13.21 -13.74 35.81
C GLY A 350 -11.72 -13.66 35.48
N SER A 351 -11.22 -14.61 34.69
CA SER A 351 -9.87 -14.59 34.12
C SER A 351 -9.80 -15.38 32.81
N LEU A 352 -8.72 -15.21 32.04
CA LEU A 352 -8.49 -16.02 30.83
C LEU A 352 -8.39 -17.54 31.15
N LYS A 353 -8.03 -17.90 32.37
CA LYS A 353 -7.88 -19.31 32.80
C LYS A 353 -9.20 -20.00 33.05
N ASP A 354 -10.28 -19.24 33.25
CA ASP A 354 -11.62 -19.74 33.58
C ASP A 354 -12.47 -19.95 32.31
N ILE A 355 -11.96 -19.51 31.15
CA ILE A 355 -12.59 -19.72 29.84
C ILE A 355 -12.95 -21.21 29.60
N PRO A 356 -12.06 -22.20 29.83
CA PRO A 356 -12.40 -23.61 29.63
C PRO A 356 -13.60 -24.08 30.47
N THR A 357 -13.77 -23.52 31.67
CA THR A 357 -14.92 -23.83 32.54
C THR A 357 -16.21 -23.34 31.90
N VAL A 358 -16.23 -22.10 31.40
CA VAL A 358 -17.37 -21.51 30.67
C VAL A 358 -17.64 -22.24 29.35
N PHE A 359 -16.60 -22.68 28.64
CA PHE A 359 -16.76 -23.47 27.42
C PHE A 359 -17.18 -24.92 27.68
N SER A 360 -16.97 -25.46 28.89
CA SER A 360 -17.40 -26.82 29.23
C SER A 360 -18.92 -26.94 29.37
N GLU A 361 -19.61 -25.80 29.52
CA GLU A 361 -21.06 -25.68 29.50
C GLU A 361 -21.64 -25.72 28.07
N VAL A 362 -20.80 -25.59 27.03
CA VAL A 362 -21.24 -25.66 25.63
C VAL A 362 -21.38 -27.12 25.20
N PRO A 363 -22.56 -27.54 24.69
CA PRO A 363 -22.78 -28.93 24.28
C PRO A 363 -21.77 -29.40 23.23
N LYS A 364 -21.08 -30.52 23.50
CA LYS A 364 -20.07 -31.13 22.62
C LYS A 364 -20.50 -31.27 21.15
N LYS A 365 -21.79 -31.49 20.91
CA LYS A 365 -22.39 -31.64 19.58
C LYS A 365 -22.31 -30.35 18.74
N GLU A 366 -22.43 -29.17 19.35
CA GLU A 366 -22.32 -27.89 18.66
C GLU A 366 -20.88 -27.57 18.29
N PHE A 367 -19.94 -27.85 19.20
CA PHE A 367 -18.50 -27.66 18.97
C PHE A 367 -17.98 -28.48 17.77
N GLU A 368 -18.34 -29.77 17.69
CA GLU A 368 -17.94 -30.63 16.59
C GLU A 368 -18.51 -30.16 15.23
N ASN A 369 -19.71 -29.57 15.23
CA ASN A 369 -20.34 -29.05 14.02
C ASN A 369 -19.60 -27.79 13.49
N TRP A 370 -19.20 -26.88 14.37
CA TRP A 370 -18.40 -25.70 14.00
C TRP A 370 -17.00 -26.06 13.52
N LYS A 371 -16.36 -27.05 14.17
CA LYS A 371 -15.04 -27.56 13.78
C LYS A 371 -15.06 -28.12 12.36
N LYS A 372 -16.09 -28.90 11.99
CA LYS A 372 -16.27 -29.46 10.65
C LYS A 372 -16.41 -28.38 9.57
N ASN A 373 -17.09 -27.27 9.89
CA ASN A 373 -17.28 -26.14 8.98
C ASN A 373 -16.01 -25.27 8.81
N PHE A 374 -15.13 -25.21 9.82
CA PHE A 374 -13.92 -24.40 9.80
C PHE A 374 -12.79 -25.01 8.94
N TYR A 375 -12.60 -26.33 8.98
CA TYR A 375 -11.53 -27.00 8.24
C TYR A 375 -11.86 -27.28 6.77
N GLY A 376 -13.11 -27.08 6.33
CA GLY A 376 -13.56 -27.31 4.95
C GLY A 376 -13.16 -26.22 3.93
N THR A 377 -12.43 -25.15 4.33
CA THR A 377 -12.19 -23.97 3.46
C THR A 377 -10.74 -23.66 3.11
N LYS A 378 -9.78 -24.57 3.30
CA LYS A 378 -8.39 -24.31 2.90
C LYS A 378 -8.07 -24.84 1.49
N ALA A 379 -7.96 -23.93 0.52
CA ALA A 379 -7.24 -24.17 -0.74
C ALA A 379 -6.16 -23.07 -0.88
N GLY A 380 -4.89 -23.48 -0.85
CA GLY A 380 -3.73 -22.60 -0.79
C GLY A 380 -3.27 -22.07 -2.15
N TYR A 381 -2.71 -20.86 -2.15
CA TYR A 381 -1.87 -20.35 -3.23
C TYR A 381 -0.45 -20.92 -3.07
N GLY A 382 0.16 -21.36 -4.17
CA GLY A 382 1.55 -21.82 -4.19
C GLY A 382 2.57 -20.72 -3.81
N PRO A 383 3.79 -21.11 -3.43
CA PRO A 383 4.80 -20.19 -2.92
C PRO A 383 5.41 -19.36 -4.07
N THR A 384 4.92 -18.14 -4.28
CA THR A 384 5.71 -17.10 -4.94
C THR A 384 6.86 -16.72 -4.02
N LYS A 385 8.11 -16.80 -4.51
CA LYS A 385 9.30 -16.27 -3.81
C LYS A 385 9.10 -14.77 -3.54
N LYS A 386 9.23 -14.36 -2.29
CA LYS A 386 9.03 -12.97 -1.85
C LYS A 386 10.32 -12.18 -2.14
N MET A 387 10.29 -11.28 -3.14
CA MET A 387 11.42 -10.37 -3.45
C MET A 387 11.08 -8.91 -3.07
N GLU A 388 12.04 -8.16 -2.53
CA GLU A 388 11.91 -6.77 -2.10
C GLU A 388 12.37 -5.78 -3.19
N TRP A 389 12.20 -4.46 -2.98
CA TRP A 389 12.62 -3.45 -3.96
C TRP A 389 14.15 -3.41 -4.14
N ASP A 390 14.89 -3.52 -3.03
CA ASP A 390 16.36 -3.44 -3.00
C ASP A 390 17.08 -4.61 -3.69
N ASP A 391 16.41 -5.76 -3.84
CA ASP A 391 16.93 -6.92 -4.58
C ASP A 391 17.24 -6.60 -6.05
N VAL A 392 16.71 -5.48 -6.58
CA VAL A 392 17.03 -4.94 -7.90
C VAL A 392 18.53 -4.68 -8.07
N LYS A 393 19.19 -4.23 -7.00
CA LYS A 393 20.60 -3.82 -7.02
C LYS A 393 21.48 -5.05 -7.19
N ASP A 394 21.18 -6.12 -6.47
CA ASP A 394 21.93 -7.38 -6.55
C ASP A 394 21.78 -8.02 -7.94
N ILE A 395 20.56 -8.03 -8.50
CA ILE A 395 20.32 -8.53 -9.87
C ILE A 395 21.13 -7.72 -10.90
N LYS A 396 21.14 -6.38 -10.79
CA LYS A 396 21.90 -5.50 -11.67
C LYS A 396 23.40 -5.72 -11.56
N GLU A 397 23.93 -5.74 -10.34
CA GLU A 397 25.36 -5.93 -10.10
C GLU A 397 25.81 -7.30 -10.60
N GLY A 398 25.00 -8.35 -10.39
CA GLY A 398 25.22 -9.67 -10.95
C GLY A 398 25.31 -9.69 -12.47
N LEU A 399 24.32 -9.11 -13.17
CA LEU A 399 24.31 -9.02 -14.63
C LEU A 399 25.53 -8.26 -15.17
N ASN A 400 25.86 -7.10 -14.57
CA ASN A 400 27.00 -6.29 -15.01
C ASN A 400 28.34 -6.99 -14.75
N ALA A 401 28.47 -7.76 -13.65
CA ALA A 401 29.67 -8.53 -13.36
C ALA A 401 29.93 -9.64 -14.40
N VAL A 402 28.87 -10.29 -14.90
CA VAL A 402 28.98 -11.28 -15.99
C VAL A 402 29.47 -10.60 -17.27
N ILE A 403 28.87 -9.46 -17.65
CA ILE A 403 29.24 -8.71 -18.87
C ILE A 403 30.70 -8.24 -18.81
N GLN A 404 31.14 -7.68 -17.69
CA GLN A 404 32.50 -7.12 -17.55
C GLN A 404 33.60 -8.17 -17.64
N LYS A 405 33.37 -9.38 -17.10
CA LYS A 405 34.37 -10.45 -17.11
C LYS A 405 34.62 -11.00 -18.50
N SER A 406 33.58 -11.20 -19.30
CA SER A 406 33.74 -11.70 -20.67
C SER A 406 34.43 -10.71 -21.60
N ASN A 407 34.31 -9.41 -21.36
CA ASN A 407 35.07 -8.39 -22.10
C ASN A 407 36.58 -8.40 -21.74
N GLY A 408 36.96 -8.94 -20.58
CA GLY A 408 38.37 -9.13 -20.19
C GLY A 408 39.04 -10.37 -20.80
N VAL A 409 38.26 -11.27 -21.43
CA VAL A 409 38.77 -12.47 -22.12
C VAL A 409 39.01 -12.21 -23.63
N LEU A 410 38.53 -11.08 -24.16
CA LEU A 410 38.75 -10.66 -25.55
C LEU A 410 39.98 -9.74 -25.73
N THR A 411 40.75 -9.50 -24.67
CA THR A 411 42.05 -8.82 -24.72
C THR A 411 43.12 -9.71 -24.10
N LEU A 412 43.49 -10.78 -24.80
CA LEU A 412 44.80 -11.45 -24.71
C LEU A 412 45.09 -12.13 -26.05
#